data_AF-A0A957EXI9-F1
#
_entry.id   AF-A0A957EXI9-F1
#
_cell.length_a   1.000
_cell.length_b   1.000
_cell.length_c   1.000
_cell.angle_alpha   90.00
_cell.angle_beta   90.00
_cell.angle_gamma   90.00
#
_symmetry.space_group_name_H-M   'P 1'
#
loop_
_entity.id
_entity.type
_entity.pdbx_description
1 polymer ?
#
loop_
_entity_poly.entity_id
_entity_poly.type
_entity_poly.pdbx_seq_one_letter_code
_entity_poly.pdbx_strand_id
1 'polypeptide(L)'
;MTTSLIIARKEFRAAFRNRLFLTITLLFLGLSILSVYIGSTTKRAEMRIYDARVATLQAEGAAVIPAAPEIHTLTILANLTEYVAIVGAILAVILGYNTLIEEKESGGLKLILSRPVYRDQLLVGKLLGNAAVIASLLGLVFLFNLILLVAIGGIWPTLGEVARLFTFTVMALAYMLIFLTVSLFLSIRLNNGATVFLISLTLWVLVSFVVPQIADAMMVNSSVVNSISGAINQIPQETAVSQ
;
A
#
# COMPACT_ATOMS: atom_id res chain seq x y z
N MET A 1 -31.31 5.35 -15.78
CA MET A 1 -30.07 5.45 -14.99
C MET A 1 -30.41 6.10 -13.66
N THR A 2 -29.98 5.52 -12.54
CA THR A 2 -30.18 6.13 -11.21
C THR A 2 -29.36 7.43 -11.11
N THR A 3 -29.89 8.45 -10.44
CA THR A 3 -29.25 9.77 -10.28
C THR A 3 -27.82 9.66 -9.72
N SER A 4 -27.58 8.70 -8.82
CA SER A 4 -26.26 8.40 -8.25
C SER A 4 -25.22 7.99 -9.30
N LEU A 5 -25.61 7.20 -10.31
CA LEU A 5 -24.69 6.74 -11.36
C LEU A 5 -24.29 7.89 -12.30
N ILE A 6 -25.20 8.83 -12.55
CA ILE A 6 -24.92 10.01 -13.37
C ILE A 6 -23.89 10.90 -12.66
N ILE A 7 -24.06 11.10 -11.35
CA ILE A 7 -23.10 11.85 -10.52
C ILE A 7 -21.75 11.14 -10.50
N ALA A 8 -21.72 9.82 -10.27
CA ALA A 8 -20.48 9.05 -10.28
C ALA A 8 -19.71 9.18 -11.61
N ARG A 9 -20.43 9.09 -12.74
CA ARG A 9 -19.84 9.22 -14.08
C ARG A 9 -19.32 10.64 -14.36
N LYS A 10 -19.96 11.66 -13.79
CA LYS A 10 -19.47 13.05 -13.86
C LYS A 10 -18.15 13.17 -13.08
N GLU A 11 -18.11 12.71 -11.84
CA GLU A 11 -16.92 12.77 -10.98
C GLU A 11 -15.74 12.02 -11.59
N PHE A 12 -15.96 10.79 -12.05
CA PHE A 12 -14.93 10.00 -12.71
C PHE A 12 -14.32 10.72 -13.92
N ARG A 13 -15.15 11.33 -14.77
CA ARG A 13 -14.65 12.09 -15.93
C ARG A 13 -13.98 13.40 -15.56
N ALA A 14 -14.43 14.06 -14.50
CA ALA A 14 -13.78 15.27 -13.99
C ALA A 14 -12.37 14.94 -13.48
N ALA A 15 -12.21 13.85 -12.74
CA ALA A 15 -10.92 13.38 -12.24
C ALA A 15 -9.93 13.05 -13.37
N PHE A 16 -10.37 12.31 -14.40
CA PHE A 16 -9.51 11.96 -15.55
C PHE A 16 -9.03 13.16 -16.38
N ARG A 17 -9.78 14.27 -16.36
CA ARG A 17 -9.37 15.51 -17.04
C ARG A 17 -8.42 16.36 -16.19
N ASN A 18 -8.31 16.06 -14.89
CA ASN A 18 -7.45 16.82 -13.99
C ASN A 18 -5.99 16.38 -14.13
N ARG A 19 -5.08 17.35 -14.20
CA ARG A 19 -3.62 17.10 -14.21
C ARG A 19 -3.20 16.28 -12.99
N LEU A 20 -3.88 16.44 -11.85
CA LEU A 20 -3.61 15.69 -10.63
C LEU A 20 -3.66 14.18 -10.85
N PHE A 21 -4.68 13.67 -11.57
CA PHE A 21 -4.80 12.24 -11.84
C PHE A 21 -3.61 11.73 -12.66
N LEU A 22 -3.22 12.48 -13.70
CA LEU A 22 -2.09 12.15 -14.56
C LEU A 22 -0.77 12.19 -13.77
N THR A 23 -0.53 13.24 -12.98
CA THR A 23 0.67 13.39 -12.15
C THR A 23 0.80 12.24 -11.15
N ILE A 24 -0.29 11.86 -10.48
CA ILE A 24 -0.27 10.78 -9.49
C ILE A 24 -0.13 9.42 -10.16
N THR A 25 -0.75 9.22 -11.32
CA THR A 25 -0.52 8.02 -12.12
C THR A 25 0.96 7.91 -12.47
N LEU A 26 1.56 8.95 -13.06
CA LEU A 26 2.99 8.96 -13.38
C LEU A 26 3.89 8.75 -12.16
N LEU A 27 3.53 9.33 -11.01
CA LEU A 27 4.23 9.11 -9.75
C LEU A 27 4.20 7.62 -9.36
N PHE A 28 3.03 6.97 -9.38
CA PHE A 28 2.91 5.54 -9.07
C PHE A 28 3.67 4.65 -10.06
N LEU A 29 3.67 4.99 -11.35
CA LEU A 29 4.46 4.28 -12.36
C LEU A 29 5.97 4.43 -12.08
N GLY A 30 6.42 5.65 -11.76
CA GLY A 30 7.80 5.92 -11.36
C GLY A 30 8.21 5.18 -10.08
N LEU A 31 7.34 5.16 -9.08
CA LEU A 31 7.54 4.40 -7.84
C LEU A 31 7.56 2.88 -8.10
N SER A 32 6.79 2.39 -9.08
CA SER A 32 6.86 0.98 -9.48
C SER A 32 8.22 0.63 -10.09
N ILE A 33 8.75 1.49 -10.97
CA ILE A 33 10.11 1.33 -11.52
C ILE A 33 11.15 1.36 -10.41
N LEU A 34 11.04 2.32 -9.49
CA LEU A 34 11.95 2.45 -8.34
C LEU A 34 11.89 1.21 -7.44
N SER A 35 10.68 0.69 -7.16
CA SER A 35 10.49 -0.53 -6.39
C SER A 35 11.26 -1.68 -7.03
N VAL A 36 11.09 -1.88 -8.34
CA VAL A 36 11.77 -2.97 -9.05
C VAL A 36 13.28 -2.79 -9.06
N TYR A 37 13.75 -1.56 -9.27
CA TYR A 37 15.17 -1.26 -9.21
C TYR A 37 15.76 -1.63 -7.84
N ILE A 38 15.18 -1.11 -6.76
CA ILE A 38 15.63 -1.39 -5.39
C ILE A 38 15.54 -2.89 -5.11
N GLY A 39 14.38 -3.52 -5.34
CA GLY A 39 14.15 -4.94 -5.06
C GLY A 39 15.12 -5.85 -5.81
N SER A 40 15.43 -5.54 -7.08
CA SER A 40 16.39 -6.33 -7.86
C SER A 40 17.82 -6.22 -7.33
N THR A 41 18.23 -5.04 -6.85
CA THR A 41 19.56 -4.85 -6.27
C THR A 41 19.71 -5.52 -4.91
N THR A 42 18.69 -5.44 -4.06
CA THR A 42 18.67 -6.11 -2.76
C THR A 42 18.74 -7.63 -2.92
N LYS A 43 17.94 -8.22 -3.82
CA LYS A 43 17.97 -9.67 -4.05
C LYS A 43 19.27 -10.16 -4.69
N ARG A 44 19.88 -9.36 -5.57
CA ARG A 44 21.23 -9.66 -6.10
C ARG A 44 22.30 -9.60 -5.00
N ALA A 45 22.17 -8.69 -4.03
CA ALA A 45 23.08 -8.61 -2.89
C ALA A 45 22.94 -9.81 -1.95
N GLU A 46 21.71 -10.24 -1.65
CA GLU A 46 21.44 -11.45 -0.85
C GLU A 46 22.08 -12.70 -1.48
N MET A 47 21.94 -12.89 -2.79
CA MET A 47 22.56 -14.01 -3.50
C MET A 47 24.08 -13.98 -3.44
N ARG A 48 24.71 -12.82 -3.63
CA ARG A 48 26.18 -12.69 -3.52
C ARG A 48 26.69 -13.05 -2.14
N ILE A 49 25.96 -12.70 -1.09
CA ILE A 49 26.30 -13.07 0.29
C ILE A 49 26.17 -14.59 0.46
N TYR A 50 25.10 -15.20 -0.06
CA TYR A 50 24.93 -16.64 -0.04
C TYR A 50 26.08 -17.37 -0.75
N ASP A 51 26.43 -16.97 -1.97
CA ASP A 51 27.52 -17.58 -2.74
C ASP A 51 28.86 -17.47 -2.01
N ALA A 52 29.13 -16.32 -1.39
CA ALA A 52 30.33 -16.12 -0.57
C ALA A 52 30.35 -17.04 0.67
N ARG A 53 29.20 -17.24 1.34
CA ARG A 53 29.07 -18.13 2.49
C ARG A 53 29.25 -19.60 2.11
N VAL A 54 28.67 -20.02 0.99
CA VAL A 54 28.86 -21.38 0.46
C VAL A 54 30.32 -21.62 0.11
N ALA A 55 30.98 -20.66 -0.55
CA ALA A 55 32.40 -20.78 -0.88
C ALA A 55 33.29 -20.92 0.38
N THR A 56 33.01 -20.16 1.45
CA THR A 56 33.74 -20.30 2.72
C THR A 56 33.48 -21.65 3.41
N LEU A 57 32.23 -22.10 3.44
CA LEU A 57 31.87 -23.38 4.09
C LEU A 57 32.43 -24.59 3.32
N GLN A 58 32.50 -24.51 2.00
CA GLN A 58 33.14 -25.52 1.16
C GLN A 58 34.66 -25.56 1.39
N ALA A 59 35.31 -24.40 1.56
CA ALA A 59 36.74 -24.34 1.89
C ALA A 59 37.07 -24.91 3.28
N GLU A 60 36.14 -24.81 4.23
CA GLU A 60 36.25 -25.38 5.58
C GLU A 60 35.83 -26.86 5.67
N GLY A 61 35.41 -27.48 4.57
CA GLY A 61 35.02 -28.89 4.52
C GLY A 61 33.68 -29.19 5.22
N ALA A 62 32.79 -28.21 5.35
CA ALA A 62 31.51 -28.39 6.01
C ALA A 62 30.61 -29.39 5.26
N ALA A 63 30.11 -30.41 5.99
CA ALA A 63 29.27 -31.47 5.43
C ALA A 63 27.83 -31.03 5.08
N VAL A 64 27.41 -29.84 5.52
CA VAL A 64 26.06 -29.30 5.30
C VAL A 64 26.16 -27.94 4.63
N ILE A 65 25.75 -27.88 3.37
CA ILE A 65 25.64 -26.63 2.61
C ILE A 65 24.25 -26.05 2.89
N PRO A 66 24.13 -24.76 3.29
CA PRO A 66 22.83 -24.13 3.47
C PRO A 66 22.06 -24.10 2.15
N ALA A 67 20.75 -24.32 2.17
CA ALA A 67 19.91 -24.27 0.97
C ALA A 67 19.89 -22.86 0.34
N ALA A 68 19.84 -22.78 -0.99
CA ALA A 68 19.82 -21.52 -1.71
C ALA A 68 18.55 -20.71 -1.38
N PRO A 69 18.65 -19.37 -1.28
CA PRO A 69 17.47 -18.52 -1.07
C PRO A 69 16.50 -18.66 -2.24
N GLU A 70 15.25 -19.03 -1.97
CA GLU A 70 14.21 -19.04 -3.00
C GLU A 70 13.85 -17.59 -3.40
N ILE A 71 14.20 -17.18 -4.62
CA ILE A 71 13.86 -15.85 -5.13
C ILE A 71 12.43 -15.88 -5.68
N HIS A 72 11.47 -15.44 -4.87
CA HIS A 72 10.13 -15.16 -5.38
C HIS A 72 10.13 -13.85 -6.18
N THR A 73 9.80 -13.89 -7.46
CA THR A 73 9.80 -12.75 -8.40
C THR A 73 9.04 -11.53 -7.86
N LEU A 74 7.93 -11.76 -7.16
CA LEU A 74 7.09 -10.69 -6.59
C LEU A 74 7.75 -9.93 -5.43
N THR A 75 8.75 -10.50 -4.76
CA THR A 75 9.45 -9.80 -3.66
C THR A 75 10.23 -8.59 -4.17
N ILE A 76 10.53 -8.54 -5.46
CA ILE A 76 11.14 -7.38 -6.13
C ILE A 76 10.18 -6.16 -6.08
N LEU A 77 8.88 -6.38 -5.94
CA LEU A 77 7.86 -5.35 -5.81
C LEU A 77 7.48 -5.06 -4.35
N ALA A 78 8.20 -5.57 -3.36
CA ALA A 78 7.82 -5.43 -1.95
C ALA A 78 7.59 -3.97 -1.52
N ASN A 79 8.44 -3.05 -1.99
CA ASN A 79 8.35 -1.62 -1.68
C ASN A 79 7.07 -0.95 -2.22
N LEU A 80 6.43 -1.55 -3.24
CA LEU A 80 5.14 -1.07 -3.75
C LEU A 80 4.07 -1.04 -2.67
N THR A 81 4.14 -1.96 -1.69
CA THR A 81 3.23 -2.00 -0.55
C THR A 81 3.32 -0.72 0.28
N GLU A 82 4.54 -0.28 0.58
CA GLU A 82 4.79 0.95 1.34
C GLU A 82 4.38 2.19 0.53
N TYR A 83 4.67 2.21 -0.77
CA TYR A 83 4.28 3.31 -1.64
C TYR A 83 2.77 3.47 -1.74
N VAL A 84 2.02 2.37 -1.86
CA VAL A 84 0.56 2.39 -1.82
C VAL A 84 0.05 2.82 -0.44
N ALA A 85 0.64 2.32 0.65
CA ALA A 85 0.25 2.68 2.00
C ALA A 85 0.40 4.20 2.26
N ILE A 86 1.45 4.82 1.73
CA ILE A 86 1.73 6.25 1.89
C ILE A 86 0.99 7.08 0.85
N VAL A 87 1.40 6.97 -0.41
CA VAL A 87 0.91 7.83 -1.49
C VAL A 87 -0.56 7.54 -1.78
N GLY A 88 -0.96 6.27 -1.69
CA GLY A 88 -2.34 5.87 -1.94
C GLY A 88 -3.30 6.38 -0.87
N ALA A 89 -2.92 6.30 0.41
CA ALA A 89 -3.76 6.87 1.47
C ALA A 89 -3.88 8.39 1.38
N ILE A 90 -2.76 9.09 1.11
CA ILE A 90 -2.78 10.54 0.93
C ILE A 90 -3.71 10.92 -0.24
N LEU A 91 -3.62 10.21 -1.38
CA LEU A 91 -4.55 10.40 -2.49
C LEU A 91 -6.00 10.17 -2.06
N ALA A 92 -6.28 9.08 -1.34
CA ALA A 92 -7.63 8.76 -0.89
C ALA A 92 -8.20 9.84 0.03
N VAL A 93 -7.39 10.38 0.95
CA VAL A 93 -7.76 11.51 1.80
C VAL A 93 -8.01 12.76 0.95
N ILE A 94 -7.13 13.07 -0.01
CA ILE A 94 -7.27 14.23 -0.90
C ILE A 94 -8.58 14.18 -1.70
N LEU A 95 -8.87 13.02 -2.30
CA LEU A 95 -10.12 12.80 -3.01
C LEU A 95 -11.32 12.92 -2.07
N GLY A 96 -11.24 12.32 -0.88
CA GLY A 96 -12.32 12.32 0.10
C GLY A 96 -12.69 13.72 0.58
N TYR A 97 -11.71 14.58 0.90
CA TYR A 97 -11.99 15.92 1.39
C TYR A 97 -12.46 16.87 0.29
N ASN A 98 -11.79 16.87 -0.88
CA ASN A 98 -12.15 17.78 -1.99
C ASN A 98 -13.59 17.55 -2.47
N THR A 99 -14.05 16.31 -2.40
CA THR A 99 -15.37 15.90 -2.88
C THR A 99 -16.55 16.70 -2.31
N LEU A 100 -16.50 17.06 -1.03
CA LEU A 100 -17.57 17.81 -0.37
C LEU A 100 -17.14 19.24 -0.03
N ILE A 101 -15.90 19.44 0.36
CA ILE A 101 -15.41 20.76 0.81
C ILE A 101 -15.34 21.72 -0.37
N GLU A 102 -14.83 21.30 -1.53
CA GLU A 102 -14.72 22.15 -2.71
C GLU A 102 -16.12 22.63 -3.17
N GLU A 103 -17.14 21.78 -3.05
CA GLU A 103 -18.53 22.12 -3.35
C GLU A 103 -19.21 22.99 -2.28
N LYS A 104 -18.82 22.85 -1.01
CA LYS A 104 -19.29 23.72 0.08
C LYS A 104 -18.73 25.13 -0.08
N GLU A 105 -17.43 25.24 -0.37
CA GLU A 105 -16.71 26.51 -0.52
C GLU A 105 -17.14 27.27 -1.78
N SER A 106 -17.35 26.57 -2.90
CA SER A 106 -17.86 27.17 -4.15
C SER A 106 -19.37 27.47 -4.13
N GLY A 107 -20.09 27.10 -3.07
CA GLY A 107 -21.55 27.22 -2.98
C GLY A 107 -22.33 26.25 -3.89
N GLY A 108 -21.64 25.39 -4.64
CA GLY A 108 -22.24 24.41 -5.55
C GLY A 108 -23.20 23.44 -4.87
N LEU A 109 -22.94 23.10 -3.60
CA LEU A 109 -23.80 22.19 -2.84
C LEU A 109 -25.24 22.72 -2.67
N LYS A 110 -25.40 24.04 -2.46
CA LYS A 110 -26.72 24.68 -2.34
C LYS A 110 -27.47 24.66 -3.68
N LEU A 111 -26.75 24.79 -4.79
CA LEU A 111 -27.30 24.77 -6.14
C LEU A 111 -27.72 23.35 -6.58
N ILE A 112 -26.99 22.32 -6.16
CA ILE A 112 -27.36 20.92 -6.45
C ILE A 112 -28.62 20.52 -5.66
N LEU A 113 -28.72 20.96 -4.40
CA LEU A 113 -29.84 20.64 -3.52
C LEU A 113 -31.12 21.44 -3.81
N SER A 114 -31.07 22.47 -4.67
CA SER A 114 -32.29 23.14 -5.16
C SER A 114 -33.02 22.33 -6.24
N ARG A 115 -32.38 21.29 -6.77
CA ARG A 115 -32.98 20.30 -7.67
C ARG A 115 -33.45 19.08 -6.86
N PRO A 116 -34.40 18.27 -7.38
CA PRO A 116 -34.91 17.08 -6.67
C PRO A 116 -33.88 15.94 -6.64
N VAL A 117 -32.80 16.13 -5.89
CA VAL A 117 -31.73 15.15 -5.66
C VAL A 117 -31.59 14.92 -4.16
N TYR A 118 -31.80 13.68 -3.73
CA TYR A 118 -31.65 13.29 -2.34
C TYR A 118 -30.18 13.36 -1.88
N ARG A 119 -29.94 13.77 -0.64
CA ARG A 119 -28.60 13.90 -0.04
C ARG A 119 -27.82 12.57 -0.08
N ASP A 120 -28.50 11.46 0.16
CA ASP A 120 -27.87 10.13 0.16
C ASP A 120 -27.44 9.70 -1.24
N GLN A 121 -28.24 10.03 -2.27
CA GLN A 121 -27.91 9.74 -3.66
C GLN A 121 -26.69 10.54 -4.13
N LEU A 122 -26.57 11.79 -3.67
CA LEU A 122 -25.41 12.64 -3.93
C LEU A 122 -24.14 12.05 -3.28
N LEU A 123 -24.22 11.67 -2.00
CA LEU A 123 -23.09 11.13 -1.26
C LEU A 123 -22.61 9.79 -1.85
N VAL A 124 -23.53 8.86 -2.13
CA VAL A 124 -23.20 7.56 -2.75
C VAL A 124 -22.64 7.74 -4.15
N GLY A 125 -23.22 8.64 -4.96
CA GLY A 125 -22.71 8.94 -6.31
C GLY A 125 -21.27 9.47 -6.27
N LYS A 126 -20.97 10.35 -5.32
CA LYS A 126 -19.62 10.89 -5.10
C LYS A 126 -18.62 9.83 -4.63
N LEU A 127 -19.01 9.02 -3.65
CA LEU A 127 -18.18 7.93 -3.15
C LEU A 127 -17.85 6.94 -4.28
N LEU A 128 -18.85 6.53 -5.07
CA LEU A 128 -18.67 5.62 -6.21
C LEU A 128 -17.80 6.22 -7.31
N GLY A 129 -17.97 7.51 -7.60
CA GLY A 129 -17.13 8.22 -8.58
C GLY A 129 -15.65 8.18 -8.20
N ASN A 130 -15.32 8.55 -6.97
CA ASN A 130 -13.94 8.51 -6.47
C ASN A 130 -13.40 7.09 -6.30
N ALA A 131 -14.24 6.14 -5.87
CA ALA A 131 -13.88 4.73 -5.81
C ALA A 131 -13.48 4.20 -7.20
N ALA A 132 -14.23 4.57 -8.25
CA ALA A 132 -13.89 4.21 -9.62
C ALA A 132 -12.58 4.86 -10.10
N VAL A 133 -12.29 6.10 -9.68
CA VAL A 133 -11.01 6.76 -9.98
C VAL A 133 -9.86 5.99 -9.36
N ILE A 134 -9.95 5.65 -8.07
CA ILE A 134 -8.91 4.86 -7.37
C ILE A 134 -8.76 3.48 -8.02
N ALA A 135 -9.87 2.80 -8.33
CA ALA A 135 -9.84 1.49 -8.99
C ALA A 135 -9.17 1.56 -10.37
N SER A 136 -9.43 2.62 -11.15
CA SER A 136 -8.79 2.80 -12.45
C SER A 136 -7.29 3.09 -12.35
N LEU A 137 -6.88 3.90 -11.37
CA LEU A 137 -5.46 4.16 -11.07
C LEU A 137 -4.75 2.84 -10.71
N LEU A 138 -5.28 2.10 -9.74
CA LEU A 138 -4.71 0.84 -9.30
C LEU A 138 -4.72 -0.22 -10.41
N GLY A 139 -5.74 -0.25 -11.26
CA GLY A 139 -5.80 -1.11 -12.44
C GLY A 139 -4.70 -0.79 -13.45
N LEU A 140 -4.42 0.50 -13.70
CA LEU A 140 -3.31 0.92 -14.56
C LEU A 140 -1.96 0.51 -13.97
N VAL A 141 -1.77 0.72 -12.66
CA VAL A 141 -0.56 0.32 -11.94
C VAL A 141 -0.38 -1.21 -11.99
N PHE A 142 -1.45 -1.98 -11.82
CA PHE A 142 -1.44 -3.43 -11.95
C PHE A 142 -0.97 -3.88 -13.34
N LEU A 143 -1.59 -3.37 -14.40
CA LEU A 143 -1.21 -3.70 -15.78
C LEU A 143 0.23 -3.30 -16.09
N PHE A 144 0.65 -2.12 -15.62
CA PHE A 144 2.02 -1.66 -15.78
C PHE A 144 3.02 -2.56 -15.07
N ASN A 145 2.73 -2.99 -13.84
CA ASN A 145 3.62 -3.87 -13.09
C ASN A 145 3.72 -5.26 -13.74
N LEU A 146 2.65 -5.78 -14.36
CA LEU A 146 2.74 -7.01 -15.16
C LEU A 146 3.71 -6.88 -16.33
N ILE A 147 3.62 -5.76 -17.07
CA ILE A 147 4.53 -5.48 -18.20
C ILE A 147 5.97 -5.31 -17.68
N LEU A 148 6.14 -4.60 -16.57
CA LEU A 148 7.43 -4.32 -15.96
C LEU A 148 8.13 -5.59 -15.48
N LEU A 149 7.37 -6.54 -14.90
CA LEU A 149 7.87 -7.86 -14.51
C LEU A 149 8.37 -8.66 -15.71
N VAL A 150 7.64 -8.65 -16.84
CA VAL A 150 8.07 -9.33 -18.06
C VAL A 150 9.33 -8.67 -18.64
N ALA A 151 9.36 -7.34 -18.68
CA ALA A 151 10.47 -6.57 -19.25
C ALA A 151 11.79 -6.76 -18.48
N ILE A 152 11.74 -6.91 -17.16
CA ILE A 152 12.93 -6.99 -16.30
C ILE A 152 13.25 -8.44 -15.91
N GLY A 153 12.23 -9.24 -15.62
CA GLY A 153 12.38 -10.63 -15.20
C GLY A 153 12.64 -11.60 -16.36
N GLY A 154 12.30 -11.23 -17.60
CA GLY A 154 12.49 -12.07 -18.79
C GLY A 154 11.64 -13.35 -18.82
N ILE A 155 10.83 -13.60 -17.80
CA ILE A 155 9.98 -14.77 -17.63
C ILE A 155 8.55 -14.26 -17.43
N TRP A 156 7.59 -14.94 -18.05
CA TRP A 156 6.18 -14.61 -17.87
C TRP A 156 5.73 -14.98 -16.46
N PRO A 157 5.07 -14.06 -15.72
CA PRO A 157 4.55 -14.36 -14.40
C PRO A 157 3.65 -15.58 -14.43
N THR A 158 3.83 -16.48 -13.47
CA THR A 158 2.95 -17.64 -13.32
C THR A 158 1.55 -17.18 -12.94
N LEU A 159 0.50 -17.94 -13.27
CA LEU A 159 -0.89 -17.61 -12.91
C LEU A 159 -1.05 -17.32 -11.40
N GLY A 160 -0.31 -18.03 -10.55
CA GLY A 160 -0.28 -17.78 -9.10
C GLY A 160 0.32 -16.41 -8.73
N GLU A 161 1.33 -15.93 -9.46
CA GLU A 161 1.92 -14.61 -9.22
C GLU A 161 0.97 -13.49 -9.65
N VAL A 162 0.31 -13.66 -10.80
CA VAL A 162 -0.72 -12.73 -11.27
C VAL A 162 -1.88 -12.65 -10.27
N ALA A 163 -2.34 -13.79 -9.74
CA ALA A 163 -3.40 -13.85 -8.75
C ALA A 163 -3.00 -13.17 -7.43
N ARG A 164 -1.76 -13.32 -6.99
CA ARG A 164 -1.23 -12.62 -5.80
C ARG A 164 -1.17 -11.11 -6.02
N LEU A 165 -0.67 -10.65 -7.17
CA LEU A 165 -0.63 -9.23 -7.51
C LEU A 165 -2.04 -8.62 -7.64
N PHE A 166 -2.99 -9.37 -8.18
CA PHE A 166 -4.39 -8.98 -8.24
C PHE A 166 -5.01 -8.86 -6.83
N THR A 167 -4.76 -9.84 -5.96
CA THR A 167 -5.21 -9.82 -4.57
C THR A 167 -4.63 -8.62 -3.82
N PHE A 168 -3.35 -8.31 -4.04
CA PHE A 168 -2.73 -7.09 -3.52
C PHE A 168 -3.45 -5.82 -4.02
N THR A 169 -3.79 -5.76 -5.30
CA THR A 169 -4.50 -4.61 -5.90
C THR A 169 -5.90 -4.43 -5.29
N VAL A 170 -6.61 -5.53 -5.02
CA VAL A 170 -7.92 -5.50 -4.34
C VAL A 170 -7.78 -5.03 -2.89
N MET A 171 -6.76 -5.50 -2.16
CA MET A 171 -6.48 -5.05 -0.80
C MET A 171 -6.09 -3.58 -0.75
N ALA A 172 -5.26 -3.12 -1.70
CA ALA A 172 -4.90 -1.73 -1.88
C ALA A 172 -6.13 -0.85 -2.13
N LEU A 173 -7.05 -1.31 -2.97
CA LEU A 173 -8.32 -0.62 -3.23
C LEU A 173 -9.14 -0.52 -1.94
N ALA A 174 -9.32 -1.63 -1.21
CA ALA A 174 -10.06 -1.63 0.05
C ALA A 174 -9.43 -0.67 1.09
N TYR A 175 -8.11 -0.71 1.24
CA TYR A 175 -7.34 0.19 2.11
C TYR A 175 -7.60 1.66 1.77
N MET A 176 -7.49 2.03 0.48
CA MET A 176 -7.72 3.40 0.04
C MET A 176 -9.20 3.81 0.21
N LEU A 177 -10.15 2.91 0.01
CA LEU A 177 -11.58 3.19 0.21
C LEU A 177 -11.93 3.51 1.68
N ILE A 178 -11.22 2.90 2.64
CA ILE A 178 -11.41 3.22 4.06
C ILE A 178 -11.06 4.70 4.31
N PHE A 179 -9.88 5.15 3.89
CA PHE A 179 -9.47 6.55 4.08
C PHE A 179 -10.30 7.54 3.27
N LEU A 180 -10.72 7.16 2.06
CA LEU A 180 -11.67 7.94 1.27
C LEU A 180 -12.97 8.17 2.05
N THR A 181 -13.53 7.09 2.62
CA THR A 181 -14.80 7.15 3.36
C THR A 181 -14.67 7.93 4.65
N VAL A 182 -13.58 7.75 5.40
CA VAL A 182 -13.29 8.51 6.63
C VAL A 182 -13.18 10.00 6.33
N SER A 183 -12.43 10.37 5.30
CA SER A 183 -12.26 11.78 4.91
C SER A 183 -13.56 12.41 4.40
N LEU A 184 -14.34 11.65 3.62
CA LEU A 184 -15.67 12.07 3.18
C LEU A 184 -16.62 12.29 4.37
N PHE A 185 -16.58 11.41 5.36
CA PHE A 185 -17.40 11.50 6.57
C PHE A 185 -17.03 12.72 7.42
N LEU A 186 -15.73 12.98 7.61
CA LEU A 186 -15.24 14.20 8.25
C LEU A 186 -15.69 15.46 7.50
N SER A 187 -15.69 15.41 6.16
CA SER A 187 -16.17 16.50 5.30
C SER A 187 -17.64 16.83 5.48
N ILE A 188 -18.47 15.88 5.92
CA ILE A 188 -19.88 16.14 6.23
C ILE A 188 -19.98 16.99 7.51
N ARG A 189 -19.24 16.60 8.55
CA ARG A 189 -19.32 17.19 9.90
C ARG A 189 -18.61 18.53 10.03
N LEU A 190 -17.50 18.70 9.32
CA LEU A 190 -16.66 19.88 9.40
C LEU A 190 -16.93 20.80 8.20
N ASN A 191 -16.73 22.10 8.40
CA ASN A 191 -16.92 23.11 7.35
C ASN A 191 -15.61 23.69 6.82
N ASN A 192 -14.50 23.52 7.54
CA ASN A 192 -13.18 24.01 7.12
C ASN A 192 -12.39 22.88 6.45
N GLY A 193 -12.01 23.08 5.18
CA GLY A 193 -11.24 22.12 4.39
C GLY A 193 -9.90 21.74 5.02
N ALA A 194 -9.16 22.72 5.53
CA ALA A 194 -7.87 22.48 6.17
C ALA A 194 -8.02 21.57 7.40
N THR A 195 -9.07 21.77 8.21
CA THR A 195 -9.34 20.95 9.39
C THR A 195 -9.70 19.51 9.01
N VAL A 196 -10.53 19.31 7.98
CA VAL A 196 -10.86 17.97 7.47
C VAL A 196 -9.61 17.23 7.01
N PHE A 197 -8.78 17.91 6.21
CA PHE A 197 -7.56 17.34 5.68
C PHE A 197 -6.60 16.92 6.79
N LEU A 198 -6.33 17.83 7.75
CA LEU A 198 -5.41 17.58 8.86
C LEU A 198 -5.89 16.45 9.79
N ILE A 199 -7.19 16.40 10.12
CA ILE A 199 -7.73 15.34 10.97
C ILE A 199 -7.69 13.99 10.24
N SER A 200 -8.06 13.96 8.96
CA SER A 200 -8.02 12.73 8.14
C SER A 200 -6.59 12.20 8.01
N LEU A 201 -5.63 13.10 7.77
CA LEU A 201 -4.21 12.75 7.66
C LEU A 201 -3.65 12.27 9.00
N THR A 202 -4.00 12.94 10.10
CA THR A 202 -3.59 12.52 11.46
C THR A 202 -4.10 11.13 11.78
N LEU A 203 -5.38 10.85 11.49
CA LEU A 203 -5.97 9.52 11.71
C LEU A 203 -5.26 8.47 10.86
N TRP A 204 -4.94 8.79 9.61
CA TRP A 204 -4.16 7.91 8.75
C TRP A 204 -2.76 7.60 9.31
N VAL A 205 -1.99 8.61 9.76
CA VAL A 205 -0.66 8.41 10.36
C VAL A 205 -0.75 7.55 11.61
N LEU A 206 -1.73 7.80 12.48
CA LEU A 206 -1.91 7.01 13.69
C LEU A 206 -2.15 5.53 13.36
N VAL A 207 -3.03 5.25 12.40
CA VAL A 207 -3.38 3.87 12.03
C VAL A 207 -2.27 3.17 11.23
N SER A 208 -1.64 3.86 10.28
CA SER A 208 -0.74 3.24 9.30
C SER A 208 0.73 3.30 9.70
N PHE A 209 1.13 4.19 10.63
CA PHE A 209 2.51 4.31 11.09
C PHE A 209 2.65 4.02 12.58
N VAL A 210 1.83 4.63 13.42
CA VAL A 210 2.03 4.53 14.89
C VAL A 210 1.69 3.12 15.38
N VAL A 211 0.56 2.55 14.95
CA VAL A 211 0.17 1.19 15.37
C VAL A 211 1.18 0.13 14.93
N PRO A 212 1.64 0.06 13.66
CA PRO A 212 2.67 -0.90 13.26
C PRO A 212 4.00 -0.72 13.99
N GLN A 213 4.46 0.52 14.18
CA GLN A 213 5.73 0.76 14.89
C GLN A 213 5.69 0.30 16.34
N ILE A 214 4.55 0.47 17.03
CA ILE A 214 4.38 -0.06 18.38
C ILE A 214 4.43 -1.59 18.35
N ALA A 215 3.75 -2.23 17.38
CA ALA A 215 3.76 -3.68 17.25
C ALA A 215 5.17 -4.22 16.98
N ASP A 216 5.94 -3.59 16.10
CA ASP A 216 7.32 -3.97 15.79
C ASP A 216 8.23 -3.82 17.01
N ALA A 217 8.08 -2.72 17.77
CA ALA A 217 8.84 -2.50 19.00
C ALA A 217 8.56 -3.58 20.06
N MET A 218 7.31 -4.02 20.18
CA MET A 218 6.93 -5.11 21.08
C MET A 218 7.50 -6.46 20.62
N MET A 219 7.50 -6.72 19.31
CA MET A 219 8.02 -7.98 18.75
C MET A 219 9.54 -8.10 18.96
N VAL A 220 10.31 -7.02 18.74
CA VAL A 220 11.77 -7.03 18.96
C VAL A 220 12.12 -7.35 20.41
N ASN A 221 11.38 -6.78 21.38
CA ASN A 221 11.62 -7.09 22.78
C ASN A 221 11.42 -8.59 23.08
N SER A 222 10.39 -9.20 22.48
CA SER A 222 10.13 -10.63 22.66
C SER A 222 11.20 -11.54 22.03
N SER A 223 11.74 -11.19 20.86
CA SER A 223 12.76 -12.00 20.19
C SER A 223 14.10 -11.96 20.92
N VAL A 224 14.46 -10.81 21.51
CA VAL A 224 15.65 -10.68 22.37
C VAL A 224 15.51 -11.53 23.63
N VAL A 225 14.36 -11.50 24.31
CA VAL A 225 14.12 -12.35 25.49
C VAL A 225 14.16 -13.84 25.14
N ASN A 226 13.58 -14.23 24.00
CA ASN A 226 13.56 -15.63 23.56
C ASN A 226 14.94 -16.14 23.13
N SER A 227 15.75 -15.31 22.47
CA SER A 227 17.12 -15.67 22.08
C SER A 227 18.06 -15.82 23.28
N ILE A 228 17.93 -14.94 24.28
CA ILE A 228 18.65 -15.10 25.55
C ILE A 228 18.20 -16.38 26.29
N SER A 229 16.89 -16.63 26.35
CA SER A 229 16.35 -17.84 26.99
C SER A 229 16.78 -19.12 26.26
N GLY A 230 16.83 -19.10 24.93
CA GLY A 230 17.35 -20.19 24.11
C GLY A 230 18.84 -20.44 24.30
N ALA A 231 19.64 -19.38 24.46
CA ALA A 231 21.07 -19.48 24.75
C ALA A 231 21.33 -20.05 26.16
N ILE A 232 20.53 -19.68 27.16
CA ILE A 232 20.62 -20.23 28.52
C ILE A 232 20.32 -21.74 28.53
N ASN A 233 19.34 -22.19 27.74
CA ASN A 233 18.99 -23.62 27.64
C ASN A 233 19.98 -24.47 26.83
N GLN A 234 20.94 -23.86 26.14
CA GLN A 234 22.01 -24.55 25.41
C GLN A 234 23.32 -24.68 26.21
N ILE A 235 23.41 -24.09 27.40
CA ILE A 235 24.55 -24.30 28.31
C ILE A 235 24.43 -25.73 28.85
N PRO A 236 25.39 -26.64 28.61
CA PRO A 236 25.36 -28.00 29.15
C PRO A 236 25.21 -27.95 30.68
N GLN A 237 24.20 -28.65 31.21
CA GLN A 237 23.96 -28.78 32.65
C GLN A 237 25.05 -29.58 33.38
N GLU A 238 26.13 -29.98 32.71
CA GLU A 238 27.19 -30.82 33.27
C GLU A 238 28.04 -30.13 34.34
N THR A 239 27.94 -28.81 34.53
CA THR A 239 28.65 -28.12 35.61
C THR A 239 27.88 -28.09 36.95
N ALA A 240 26.63 -28.58 37.01
CA ALA A 240 25.81 -28.50 38.23
C ALA A 240 25.83 -29.76 39.11
N VAL A 241 26.52 -30.83 38.70
CA VAL A 241 26.62 -32.09 39.48
C VAL A 241 28.07 -32.58 39.54
N SER A 242 28.97 -31.75 40.05
CA SER A 242 30.23 -32.26 40.64
C SER A 242 30.77 -31.28 41.68
N GLN A 243 30.33 -31.51 42.93
CA GLN A 243 30.94 -31.08 44.21
C GLN A 243 31.02 -29.59 44.54
#